data_AF-A0A7X9MVQ1-F1
#
_entry.id   AF-A0A7X9MVQ1-F1
#
_cell.length_a   1.000
_cell.length_b   1.000
_cell.length_c   1.000
_cell.angle_alpha   90.00
_cell.angle_beta   90.00
_cell.angle_gamma   90.00
#
_symmetry.space_group_name_H-M   'P 1'
#
loop_
_entity.id
_entity.type
_entity.pdbx_description
1 polymer ?
#
loop_
_entity_poly.entity_id
_entity_poly.type
_entity_poly.pdbx_seq_one_letter_code
_entity_poly.pdbx_strand_id
1 'polypeptide(L)' 'MDEAEILKLLKQLEPKMESVLYQTSFEYREDLEQDLIEKILKIINNKVTQEVPGFFEMNRR' A
#
# COMPACT_ATOMS: atom_id res chain seq x y z
N MET A 1 14.24 -3.88 5.71
CA MET A 1 13.18 -3.38 6.60
C MET A 1 13.02 -4.39 7.69
N ASP A 2 12.94 -3.90 8.92
CA ASP A 2 12.52 -4.74 10.04
C ASP A 2 11.00 -4.94 10.00
N GLU A 3 10.51 -5.92 10.76
CA GLU A 3 9.07 -6.24 10.82
C GLU A 3 8.24 -5.05 11.35
N ALA A 4 8.81 -4.25 12.24
CA ALA A 4 8.17 -3.07 12.83
C ALA A 4 7.92 -1.96 11.79
N GLU A 5 8.87 -1.72 10.89
CA GLU A 5 8.75 -0.80 9.76
C GLU A 5 7.66 -1.26 8.78
N ILE A 6 7.60 -2.57 8.49
CA ILE A 6 6.56 -3.13 7.61
C ILE A 6 5.17 -2.91 8.22
N LEU A 7 5.01 -3.22 9.50
CA LEU A 7 3.75 -3.01 10.21
C LEU A 7 3.35 -1.53 10.24
N LYS A 8 4.32 -0.63 10.41
CA LYS A 8 4.07 0.82 10.37
C LYS A 8 3.59 1.28 8.99
N LEU A 9 4.20 0.80 7.91
CA LEU A 9 3.76 1.10 6.55
C LEU A 9 2.37 0.55 6.26
N LEU A 10 2.07 -0.69 6.67
CA LEU A 10 0.74 -1.27 6.53
C LEU A 10 -0.32 -0.42 7.24
N LYS A 11 -0.04 0.01 8.48
CA LYS A 11 -0.92 0.93 9.22
C LYS A 11 -1.16 2.27 8.52
N GLN A 12 -0.17 2.79 7.81
CA GLN A 12 -0.32 4.01 7.02
C GLN A 12 -1.17 3.79 5.76
N LEU A 13 -1.19 2.58 5.22
CA LEU A 13 -1.93 2.20 4.01
C LEU A 13 -3.35 1.71 4.31
N GLU A 14 -3.63 1.27 5.55
CA GLU A 14 -4.93 0.85 6.05
C GLU A 14 -6.11 1.72 5.60
N PRO A 15 -6.12 3.07 5.77
CA PRO A 15 -7.26 3.89 5.35
C PRO A 15 -7.51 3.85 3.83
N LYS A 16 -6.45 3.65 3.04
CA LYS A 16 -6.58 3.50 1.59
C LYS A 16 -7.12 2.11 1.23
N MET A 17 -6.67 1.07 1.92
CA MET A 17 -7.16 -0.30 1.72
C MET A 17 -8.65 -0.39 2.07
N GLU A 18 -9.05 0.12 3.23
CA GLU A 18 -10.46 0.15 3.65
C GLU A 18 -11.35 0.81 2.60
N SER A 19 -10.93 1.98 2.07
CA SER A 19 -11.66 2.67 1.01
C SER A 19 -11.90 1.79 -0.23
N VAL A 20 -10.94 0.93 -0.60
CA VAL A 20 -11.06 0.00 -1.73
C VAL A 20 -11.94 -1.20 -1.36
N LEU A 21 -11.79 -1.75 -0.14
CA LEU A 21 -12.60 -2.85 0.35
C LEU A 21 -14.08 -2.50 0.41
N TYR A 22 -14.42 -1.28 0.84
CA TYR A 22 -15.81 -0.81 0.86
C TYR A 22 -16.45 -0.66 -0.52
N GLN A 23 -15.64 -0.53 -1.59
CA GLN A 23 -16.10 -0.52 -2.98
C GLN A 23 -16.29 -1.93 -3.57
N THR A 24 -15.95 -2.97 -2.80
CA THR A 24 -16.05 -4.36 -3.22
C THR A 24 -17.25 -5.03 -2.56
N SER A 25 -17.89 -5.97 -3.27
CA SER A 25 -18.98 -6.78 -2.72
C SER A 25 -18.49 -7.55 -1.50
N PHE A 26 -19.34 -7.66 -0.46
CA PHE A 26 -18.99 -8.26 0.82
C PHE A 26 -18.33 -9.64 0.71
N GLU A 27 -18.85 -10.48 -0.18
CA GLU A 27 -18.37 -11.84 -0.45
C GLU A 27 -16.92 -11.93 -0.95
N TYR A 28 -16.35 -10.85 -1.51
CA TYR A 28 -14.97 -10.82 -2.01
C TYR A 28 -14.04 -9.94 -1.17
N ARG A 29 -14.53 -9.32 -0.08
CA ARG A 29 -13.73 -8.35 0.69
C ARG A 29 -12.54 -8.99 1.39
N GLU A 30 -12.75 -10.14 2.02
CA GLU A 30 -11.69 -10.84 2.75
C GLU A 30 -10.58 -11.31 1.82
N ASP A 31 -10.95 -11.93 0.68
CA ASP A 31 -10.00 -12.35 -0.35
C ASP A 31 -9.22 -11.15 -0.90
N LEU A 32 -9.91 -10.05 -1.20
CA LEU A 32 -9.27 -8.83 -1.71
C LEU A 32 -8.32 -8.20 -0.68
N GLU A 33 -8.68 -8.22 0.61
CA GLU A 33 -7.83 -7.72 1.68
C GLU A 33 -6.50 -8.49 1.73
N GLN A 34 -6.55 -9.83 1.69
CA GLN A 34 -5.36 -10.68 1.69
C GLN A 34 -4.50 -10.42 0.45
N ASP A 35 -5.11 -10.34 -0.74
CA ASP A 35 -4.41 -10.06 -1.99
C ASP A 35 -3.70 -8.70 -1.97
N LEU A 36 -4.34 -7.67 -1.39
CA LEU A 36 -3.75 -6.34 -1.24
C LEU A 36 -2.55 -6.37 -0.30
N ILE A 37 -2.66 -7.03 0.86
CA ILE A 37 -1.57 -7.16 1.82
C ILE A 37 -0.38 -7.89 1.18
N GLU A 38 -0.63 -9.01 0.51
CA GLU A 38 0.43 -9.80 -0.12
C GLU A 38 1.16 -9.01 -1.21
N LYS A 39 0.43 -8.24 -2.04
CA LYS A 39 1.03 -7.36 -3.05
C LYS A 39 1.87 -6.25 -2.42
N ILE A 40 1.39 -5.61 -1.36
CA ILE A 40 2.12 -4.56 -0.66
C ILE A 40 3.43 -5.13 -0.08
N LEU A 41 3.36 -6.29 0.58
CA LEU A 41 4.55 -6.97 1.11
C LEU A 41 5.55 -7.34 0.01
N LYS A 42 5.08 -7.82 -1.15
CA LYS A 42 5.94 -8.10 -2.31
C LYS A 42 6.63 -6.85 -2.82
N ILE A 43 5.93 -5.72 -2.92
CA ILE A 43 6.51 -4.44 -3.36
C ILE A 43 7.58 -3.94 -2.39
N ILE A 44 7.27 -3.98 -1.08
CA ILE A 44 8.19 -3.60 0.00
C ILE A 44 9.45 -4.46 -0.03
N ASN A 45 9.29 -5.80 -0.11
CA ASN A 45 10.41 -6.74 -0.11
C ASN A 45 11.27 -6.62 -1.37
N ASN A 46 10.65 -6.36 -2.52
CA ASN A 46 11.38 -6.20 -3.78
C ASN A 46 12.08 -4.84 -3.91
N LYS A 47 12.03 -3.97 -2.87
CA LYS A 47 12.63 -2.63 -2.86
C LYS A 47 12.37 -1.87 -4.16
N VAL A 48 11.15 -1.98 -4.71
CA VAL A 48 10.75 -1.17 -5.88
C VAL A 48 10.47 0.25 -5.38
N THR A 49 11.50 0.89 -4.83
CA THR A 49 11.54 2.32 -4.59
C THR A 49 12.10 2.93 -5.87
N GLN A 50 11.21 3.18 -6.83
CA GLN A 50 11.54 4.17 -7.84
C GLN A 50 11.65 5.51 -7.11
N GLU A 51 12.74 6.26 -7.33
CA GLU A 51 12.79 7.66 -6.94
C GLU A 51 11.64 8.37 -7.64
N VAL A 52 10.60 8.68 -6.87
CA VAL A 52 9.48 9.47 -7.34
C VAL A 52 9.81 10.93 -7.05
N PRO A 53 9.64 11.83 -8.04
CA PRO A 53 9.93 13.23 -7.83
C PRO A 53 9.08 13.77 -6.68
N GLY A 54 9.73 14.54 -5.79
CA GLY A 54 9.04 15.17 -4.68
C GLY A 54 7.96 16.13 -5.18
N PHE A 55 6.97 16.43 -4.32
CA PHE A 55 5.88 17.36 -4.64
C PHE A 55 6.36 18.69 -5.25
N PHE A 56 7.49 19.22 -4.77
CA PHE A 56 8.07 20.46 -5.29
C PHE A 56 8.86 20.29 -6.59
N GLU A 57 9.40 19.09 -6.85
CA GLU A 57 10.06 18.76 -8.11
C GLU A 57 9.03 18.58 -9.22
N MET A 58 7.86 18.01 -8.91
CA MET A 58 6.72 17.94 -9.83
C MET A 58 6.15 19.32 -10.22
N ASN A 59 6.30 20.33 -9.35
CA ASN A 59 5.72 21.66 -9.53
C ASN A 59 6.71 22.72 -10.04
N ARG A 60 7.96 22.36 -10.36
CA ARG A 60 8.86 23.23 -11.12
C ARG A 60 8.49 23.17 -12.60
N ARG A 61 7.69 24.14 -13.04
CA ARG A 61 7.57 24.52 -14.45
C ARG A 61 8.43 25.74 -14.73
#